data_AF-W4JNI8-F1
#
_entry.id   AF-W4JNI8-F1
#
_cell.length_a   1.000
_cell.length_b   1.000
_cell.length_c   1.000
_cell.angle_alpha   90.00
_cell.angle_beta   90.00
_cell.angle_gamma   90.00
#
_symmetry.space_group_name_H-M   'P 1'
#
loop_
_entity.id
_entity.type
_entity.pdbx_description
1 polymer ?
#
loop_
_entity_poly.entity_id
_entity_poly.type
_entity_poly.pdbx_seq_one_letter_code
_entity_poly.pdbx_strand_id
1 'polypeptide(L)'
;MSAAAARPPTLPAPFSPDTVAGLCLHEPKHFKVQLQSTAHRAAIIAHWVIPAGARGDTTAVLAELVGETGHVTGVDPGALDYGSPFTLGQAQAHLSAGPLGPRITWAHADPLAFLAARAPDAPPFDVAVLSLCTWYFASPRVLSALLAALAPHATRLCVAEWSLSAARPVWCAEFVHA
;
A
#
# COMPACT_ATOMS: atom_id res chain seq x y z
N MET A 1 8.97 -11.55 -33.88
CA MET A 1 8.23 -10.29 -33.73
C MET A 1 8.60 -9.71 -32.37
N SER A 2 9.35 -8.62 -32.35
CA SER A 2 9.81 -7.97 -31.10
C SER A 2 8.61 -7.30 -30.45
N ALA A 3 8.21 -7.73 -29.25
CA ALA A 3 7.31 -6.93 -28.43
C ALA A 3 8.06 -5.63 -28.10
N ALA A 4 7.57 -4.50 -28.61
CA ALA A 4 8.00 -3.21 -28.09
C ALA A 4 7.71 -3.22 -26.58
N ALA A 5 8.72 -2.98 -25.76
CA ALA A 5 8.53 -2.83 -24.32
C ALA A 5 7.52 -1.69 -24.13
N ALA A 6 6.30 -2.03 -23.72
CA ALA A 6 5.29 -1.03 -23.41
C ALA A 6 5.90 -0.08 -22.37
N ARG A 7 5.79 1.23 -22.62
CA ARG A 7 6.28 2.24 -21.67
C ARG A 7 5.69 1.91 -20.30
N PRO A 8 6.50 1.81 -19.23
CA PRO A 8 5.97 1.47 -17.91
C PRO A 8 4.87 2.48 -17.55
N PRO A 9 3.78 2.01 -16.95
CA PRO A 9 2.71 2.92 -16.55
C PRO A 9 3.27 3.94 -15.56
N THR A 10 2.77 5.17 -15.65
CA THR A 10 3.18 6.30 -14.81
C THR A 10 1.97 6.84 -14.08
N LEU A 11 2.14 7.22 -12.82
CA LEU A 11 1.09 7.87 -12.04
C LEU A 11 0.72 9.24 -12.64
N PRO A 12 -0.53 9.70 -12.47
CA PRO A 12 -0.98 10.98 -13.02
C PRO A 12 -0.22 12.16 -12.41
N ALA A 13 0.12 13.15 -13.23
CA ALA A 13 0.69 14.41 -12.75
C ALA A 13 -0.37 15.17 -11.91
N PRO A 14 0.03 15.91 -10.85
CA PRO A 14 1.40 16.26 -10.47
C PRO A 14 2.07 15.32 -9.43
N PHE A 15 1.82 14.01 -9.44
CA PHE A 15 2.46 13.08 -8.48
C PHE A 15 4.00 13.13 -8.54
N SER A 16 4.64 13.22 -7.37
CA SER A 16 6.10 13.27 -7.20
C SER A 16 6.56 12.32 -6.08
N PRO A 17 7.35 11.27 -6.39
CA PRO A 17 7.94 10.40 -5.38
C PRO A 17 8.78 11.15 -4.34
N ASP A 18 9.53 12.17 -4.76
CA ASP A 18 10.36 13.01 -3.89
C ASP A 18 9.51 13.77 -2.86
N THR A 19 8.38 14.33 -3.29
CA THR A 19 7.45 15.03 -2.40
C THR A 19 6.92 14.06 -1.35
N VAL A 20 6.41 12.90 -1.76
CA VAL A 20 5.85 11.89 -0.83
C VAL A 20 6.92 11.32 0.09
N ALA A 21 8.12 11.06 -0.41
CA ALA A 21 9.25 10.60 0.41
C ALA A 21 9.62 11.63 1.49
N GLY A 22 9.56 12.93 1.16
CA GLY A 22 9.78 14.03 2.09
C GLY A 22 8.75 14.11 3.22
N LEU A 23 7.54 13.56 3.03
CA LEU A 23 6.49 13.50 4.04
C LEU A 23 6.60 12.29 4.98
N CYS A 24 7.41 11.29 4.62
CA CYS A 24 7.61 10.10 5.45
C CYS A 24 8.63 10.38 6.55
N LEU A 25 8.50 9.74 7.71
CA LEU A 25 9.43 9.92 8.81
C LEU A 25 10.78 9.23 8.52
N HIS A 26 11.85 10.02 8.38
CA HIS A 26 13.21 9.52 8.16
C HIS A 26 14.26 10.50 8.70
N GLU A 27 15.47 10.01 8.96
CA GLU A 27 16.61 10.90 9.20
C GLU A 27 17.12 11.46 7.86
N PRO A 28 17.57 12.73 7.77
CA PRO A 28 17.99 13.34 6.50
C PRO A 28 19.02 12.53 5.70
N LYS A 29 19.97 11.87 6.37
CA LYS A 29 20.99 11.02 5.74
C LYS A 29 20.41 9.78 5.04
N HIS A 30 19.18 9.37 5.39
CA HIS A 30 18.49 8.22 4.82
C HIS A 30 17.44 8.60 3.76
N PHE A 31 17.33 9.87 3.37
CA PHE A 31 16.35 10.32 2.36
C PHE A 31 16.42 9.52 1.06
N LYS A 32 17.63 9.20 0.56
CA LYS A 32 17.78 8.41 -0.67
C LYS A 32 17.14 7.02 -0.57
N VAL A 33 17.22 6.38 0.60
CA VAL A 33 16.60 5.08 0.84
C VAL A 33 15.08 5.23 0.90
N GLN A 34 14.58 6.25 1.61
CA GLN A 34 13.15 6.56 1.64
C GLN A 34 12.61 6.84 0.24
N LEU A 35 13.31 7.63 -0.57
CA LEU A 35 12.94 7.93 -1.94
C LEU A 35 12.87 6.66 -2.81
N GLN A 36 13.86 5.78 -2.72
CA GLN A 36 13.83 4.49 -3.44
C GLN A 36 12.64 3.63 -2.98
N SER A 37 12.38 3.62 -1.67
CA SER A 37 11.24 2.95 -1.05
C SER A 37 9.92 3.47 -1.65
N THR A 38 9.70 4.78 -1.61
CA THR A 38 8.52 5.47 -2.13
C THR A 38 8.36 5.31 -3.64
N ALA A 39 9.44 5.46 -4.41
CA ALA A 39 9.43 5.29 -5.86
C ALA A 39 9.08 3.84 -6.26
N HIS A 40 9.54 2.84 -5.50
CA HIS A 40 9.14 1.46 -5.73
C HIS A 40 7.64 1.23 -5.51
N ARG A 41 7.05 1.82 -4.45
CA ARG A 41 5.60 1.72 -4.21
C ARG A 41 4.82 2.46 -5.29
N ALA A 42 5.29 3.64 -5.69
CA ALA A 42 4.72 4.39 -6.80
C ALA A 42 4.72 3.58 -8.10
N ALA A 43 5.81 2.86 -8.40
CA ALA A 43 5.90 2.00 -9.58
C ALA A 43 4.91 0.83 -9.50
N ILE A 44 4.84 0.13 -8.35
CA ILE A 44 3.83 -0.92 -8.11
C ILE A 44 2.42 -0.37 -8.36
N ILE A 45 2.10 0.77 -7.74
CA ILE A 45 0.77 1.37 -7.83
C ILE A 45 0.49 1.88 -9.24
N ALA A 46 1.48 2.31 -10.02
CA ALA A 46 1.24 2.75 -11.39
C ALA A 46 0.66 1.63 -12.27
N HIS A 47 0.97 0.36 -11.99
CA HIS A 47 0.38 -0.78 -12.69
C HIS A 47 -1.08 -1.03 -12.32
N TRP A 48 -1.49 -0.53 -11.17
CA TRP A 48 -2.84 -0.58 -10.70
C TRP A 48 -3.50 0.74 -11.07
N VAL A 49 -4.51 0.73 -11.93
CA VAL A 49 -5.36 1.91 -12.12
C VAL A 49 -6.18 2.10 -10.83
N ILE A 50 -5.56 2.56 -9.74
CA ILE A 50 -6.16 2.69 -8.41
C ILE A 50 -6.82 4.05 -8.31
N PRO A 51 -8.16 4.12 -8.24
CA PRO A 51 -8.79 5.10 -7.39
C PRO A 51 -8.55 4.68 -5.93
N ALA A 52 -7.74 5.47 -5.23
CA ALA A 52 -7.59 5.54 -3.77
C ALA A 52 -7.31 4.28 -2.87
N GLY A 53 -6.12 4.17 -2.22
CA GLY A 53 -5.88 3.57 -0.86
C GLY A 53 -4.94 2.34 -0.64
N ALA A 54 -3.96 2.36 0.33
CA ALA A 54 -3.27 1.19 1.03
C ALA A 54 -2.30 1.57 2.21
N ARG A 55 -1.28 0.73 2.57
CA ARG A 55 -0.54 0.63 3.88
C ARG A 55 0.97 1.06 3.94
N GLY A 56 1.42 1.76 4.99
CA GLY A 56 2.84 2.13 5.24
C GLY A 56 3.38 3.20 4.29
N ASP A 57 4.59 3.03 3.72
CA ASP A 57 5.05 3.83 2.56
C ASP A 57 4.02 3.77 1.42
N THR A 58 3.35 2.62 1.27
CA THR A 58 2.22 2.47 0.34
C THR A 58 1.02 3.31 0.78
N THR A 59 0.78 3.52 2.09
CA THR A 59 -0.23 4.49 2.58
C THR A 59 0.11 5.88 2.18
N ALA A 60 1.35 6.34 2.37
CA ALA A 60 1.71 7.69 2.01
C ALA A 60 1.51 7.94 0.51
N VAL A 61 1.96 7.00 -0.33
CA VAL A 61 1.75 7.10 -1.78
C VAL A 61 0.27 7.08 -2.14
N LEU A 62 -0.53 6.22 -1.50
CA LEU A 62 -1.94 6.14 -1.84
C LEU A 62 -2.72 7.33 -1.31
N ALA A 63 -2.50 7.77 -0.07
CA ALA A 63 -3.09 8.98 0.48
C ALA A 63 -2.75 10.22 -0.36
N GLU A 64 -1.62 10.25 -1.04
CA GLU A 64 -1.36 11.29 -2.04
C GLU A 64 -2.24 11.10 -3.30
N LEU A 65 -2.27 9.89 -3.85
CA LEU A 65 -3.03 9.57 -5.07
C LEU A 65 -4.55 9.65 -4.92
N VAL A 66 -5.09 9.43 -3.72
CA VAL A 66 -6.54 9.50 -3.47
C VAL A 66 -7.06 10.94 -3.56
N GLY A 67 -6.16 11.93 -3.47
CA GLY A 67 -6.50 13.34 -3.45
C GLY A 67 -7.24 13.77 -2.18
N GLU A 68 -7.70 15.03 -2.14
CA GLU A 68 -8.33 15.61 -0.94
C GLU A 68 -9.69 14.99 -0.59
N THR A 69 -10.39 14.42 -1.56
CA THR A 69 -11.71 13.82 -1.37
C THR A 69 -11.67 12.32 -1.13
N GLY A 70 -10.52 11.69 -1.32
CA GLY A 70 -10.34 10.25 -1.13
C GLY A 70 -9.82 9.94 0.27
N HIS A 71 -9.91 8.66 0.63
CA HIS A 71 -9.52 8.21 1.97
C HIS A 71 -8.82 6.85 1.94
N VAL A 72 -7.95 6.62 2.92
CA VAL A 72 -7.16 5.40 3.06
C VAL A 72 -7.29 4.84 4.46
N THR A 73 -7.67 3.56 4.57
CA THR A 73 -7.61 2.84 5.84
C THR A 73 -6.42 1.89 5.86
N GLY A 74 -5.41 2.19 6.67
CA GLY A 74 -4.24 1.33 6.88
C GLY A 74 -4.48 0.35 8.04
N VAL A 75 -4.54 -0.96 7.78
CA VAL A 75 -4.96 -1.98 8.77
C VAL A 75 -3.82 -2.88 9.24
N ASP A 76 -3.06 -2.52 10.29
CA ASP A 76 -1.82 -3.21 10.69
C ASP A 76 -1.88 -3.91 12.05
N PRO A 77 -1.54 -5.22 12.19
CA PRO A 77 -1.44 -5.85 13.50
C PRO A 77 -0.09 -5.60 14.20
N GLY A 78 0.91 -5.05 13.52
CA GLY A 78 2.25 -4.83 14.06
C GLY A 78 2.24 -3.95 15.31
N ALA A 79 3.06 -4.29 16.32
CA ALA A 79 3.13 -3.51 17.55
C ALA A 79 3.58 -2.07 17.27
N LEU A 80 2.96 -1.08 17.91
CA LEU A 80 3.24 0.33 17.62
C LEU A 80 4.64 0.79 18.09
N ASP A 81 5.24 0.04 19.00
CA ASP A 81 6.61 0.22 19.48
C ASP A 81 7.65 -0.58 18.67
N TYR A 82 7.21 -1.39 17.69
CA TYR A 82 8.10 -2.11 16.78
C TYR A 82 8.78 -1.14 15.80
N GLY A 83 10.10 -1.29 15.64
CA GLY A 83 10.89 -0.56 14.66
C GLY A 83 12.00 0.29 15.27
N SER A 84 13.05 0.55 14.48
CA SER A 84 14.17 1.41 14.83
C SER A 84 14.77 1.99 13.53
N PRO A 85 15.26 3.24 13.49
CA PRO A 85 15.35 4.22 14.57
C PRO A 85 14.00 4.81 15.00
N PHE A 86 12.98 4.67 14.17
CA PHE A 86 11.62 5.09 14.47
C PHE A 86 10.70 3.88 14.54
N THR A 87 9.76 3.92 15.48
CA THR A 87 8.74 2.88 15.61
C THR A 87 7.62 3.06 14.59
N LEU A 88 6.84 2.01 14.36
CA LEU A 88 5.65 2.03 13.53
C LEU A 88 4.66 3.12 13.96
N GLY A 89 4.40 3.21 15.27
CA GLY A 89 3.52 4.23 15.83
C GLY A 89 4.05 5.65 15.62
N GLN A 90 5.36 5.86 15.72
CA GLN A 90 5.97 7.16 15.42
C GLN A 90 5.82 7.54 13.95
N ALA A 91 6.03 6.59 13.03
CA ALA A 91 5.85 6.83 11.60
C ALA A 91 4.38 7.14 11.24
N GLN A 92 3.42 6.39 11.81
CA GLN A 92 1.99 6.65 11.63
C GLN A 92 1.59 8.01 12.17
N ALA A 93 2.01 8.35 13.39
CA ALA A 93 1.72 9.64 14.03
C ALA A 93 2.31 10.81 13.22
N HIS A 94 3.52 10.65 12.67
CA HIS A 94 4.14 11.66 11.82
C HIS A 94 3.32 11.93 10.55
N LEU A 95 2.91 10.89 9.83
CA LEU A 95 2.05 11.03 8.64
C LEU A 95 0.69 11.64 9.00
N SER A 96 0.10 11.23 10.11
CA SER A 96 -1.19 11.76 10.60
C SER A 96 -1.12 13.23 11.00
N ALA A 97 0.03 13.71 11.49
CA ALA A 97 0.24 15.13 11.80
C ALA A 97 0.56 15.98 10.56
N GLY A 98 0.90 15.34 9.44
CA GLY A 98 1.27 15.99 8.19
C GLY A 98 0.08 16.22 7.24
N PRO A 99 0.37 16.71 6.01
CA PRO A 99 -0.64 17.02 5.00
C PRO A 99 -1.52 15.83 4.57
N LEU A 100 -1.00 14.60 4.70
CA LEU A 100 -1.73 13.38 4.35
C LEU A 100 -2.68 12.91 5.46
N GLY A 101 -2.53 13.44 6.68
CA GLY A 101 -3.27 13.00 7.85
C GLY A 101 -4.80 12.99 7.69
N PRO A 102 -5.42 14.05 7.13
CA PRO A 102 -6.87 14.06 6.88
C PRO A 102 -7.38 12.94 5.97
N ARG A 103 -6.51 12.31 5.19
CA ARG A 103 -6.83 11.25 4.21
C ARG A 103 -6.56 9.84 4.75
N ILE A 104 -6.13 9.69 6.00
CA ILE A 104 -5.67 8.42 6.55
C ILE A 104 -6.40 8.08 7.86
N THR A 105 -6.90 6.85 7.95
CA THR A 105 -7.28 6.21 9.22
C THR A 105 -6.41 4.98 9.43
N TRP A 106 -5.88 4.84 10.64
CA TRP A 106 -5.12 3.65 11.04
C TRP A 106 -6.02 2.72 11.87
N ALA A 107 -6.07 1.45 11.49
CA ALA A 107 -6.67 0.39 12.28
C ALA A 107 -5.54 -0.54 12.76
N HIS A 108 -5.25 -0.50 14.06
CA HIS A 108 -4.30 -1.45 14.67
C HIS A 108 -5.03 -2.78 14.91
N ALA A 109 -5.04 -3.65 13.89
CA ALA A 109 -5.84 -4.87 13.88
C ALA A 109 -5.29 -5.93 12.93
N ASP A 110 -5.57 -7.20 13.26
CA ASP A 110 -5.51 -8.28 12.28
C ASP A 110 -6.54 -8.02 11.16
N PRO A 111 -6.19 -8.23 9.88
CA PRO A 111 -7.08 -7.87 8.77
C PRO A 111 -8.38 -8.68 8.73
N LEU A 112 -8.39 -9.95 9.16
CA LEU A 112 -9.64 -10.71 9.26
C LEU A 112 -10.51 -10.19 10.40
N ALA A 113 -9.91 -9.87 11.54
CA ALA A 113 -10.63 -9.26 12.66
C ALA A 113 -11.22 -7.89 12.28
N PHE A 114 -10.45 -7.07 11.55
CA PHE A 114 -10.93 -5.79 11.03
C PHE A 114 -12.14 -5.94 10.11
N LEU A 115 -12.09 -6.86 9.14
CA LEU A 115 -13.20 -7.10 8.21
C LEU A 115 -14.43 -7.63 8.95
N ALA A 116 -14.26 -8.55 9.90
CA ALA A 116 -15.35 -9.10 10.70
C ALA A 116 -16.03 -8.06 11.60
N ALA A 117 -15.31 -7.01 12.01
CA ALA A 117 -15.84 -5.93 12.83
C ALA A 117 -16.53 -4.81 12.03
N ARG A 118 -16.52 -4.86 10.69
CA ARG A 118 -17.18 -3.85 9.86
C ARG A 118 -18.69 -3.93 10.04
N ALA A 119 -19.34 -2.77 10.10
CA ALA A 119 -20.79 -2.71 10.13
C ALA A 119 -21.39 -3.33 8.86
N PRO A 120 -22.49 -4.09 8.95
CA PRO A 120 -23.10 -4.74 7.78
C PRO A 120 -23.51 -3.78 6.66
N ASP A 121 -23.83 -2.53 7.02
CA ASP A 121 -24.24 -1.44 6.14
C ASP A 121 -23.09 -0.50 5.76
N ALA A 122 -21.86 -0.76 6.21
CA ALA A 122 -20.71 0.04 5.84
C ALA A 122 -20.48 -0.04 4.31
N PRO A 123 -20.28 1.10 3.63
CA PRO A 123 -20.04 1.10 2.19
C PRO A 123 -18.80 0.26 1.86
N PRO A 124 -18.79 -0.49 0.75
CA PRO A 124 -17.59 -1.21 0.33
C PRO A 124 -16.46 -0.23 0.00
N PHE A 125 -15.22 -0.68 0.17
CA PHE A 125 -14.07 0.03 -0.34
C PHE A 125 -14.05 -0.03 -1.87
N ASP A 126 -13.64 1.05 -2.55
CA ASP A 126 -13.46 1.01 -3.99
C ASP A 126 -12.35 0.03 -4.39
N VAL A 127 -11.25 0.05 -3.62
CA VAL A 127 -10.10 -0.82 -3.83
C VAL A 127 -9.55 -1.33 -2.49
N ALA A 128 -9.31 -2.63 -2.43
CA ALA A 128 -8.44 -3.23 -1.43
C ALA A 128 -7.06 -3.50 -2.02
N VAL A 129 -6.01 -3.30 -1.22
CA VAL A 129 -4.63 -3.46 -1.69
C VAL A 129 -3.82 -4.29 -0.70
N LEU A 130 -3.22 -5.36 -1.21
CA LEU A 130 -2.21 -6.17 -0.52
C LEU A 130 -0.86 -5.93 -1.21
N SER A 131 -0.04 -5.06 -0.64
CA SER A 131 1.25 -4.65 -1.21
C SER A 131 2.39 -5.11 -0.30
N LEU A 132 3.20 -6.06 -0.78
CA LEU A 132 4.39 -6.60 -0.11
C LEU A 132 4.13 -7.06 1.33
N CYS A 133 2.95 -7.63 1.56
CA CYS A 133 2.51 -8.03 2.90
C CYS A 133 2.07 -9.49 3.00
N THR A 134 1.92 -10.19 1.86
CA THR A 134 1.34 -11.53 1.85
C THR A 134 2.29 -12.57 2.44
N TRP A 135 3.59 -12.34 2.33
CA TRP A 135 4.63 -13.19 2.95
C TRP A 135 4.62 -13.15 4.48
N TYR A 136 3.99 -12.16 5.11
CA TYR A 136 3.87 -12.08 6.56
C TYR A 136 2.69 -12.89 7.12
N PHE A 137 1.85 -13.47 6.26
CA PHE A 137 0.77 -14.33 6.73
C PHE A 137 1.32 -15.68 7.22
N ALA A 138 0.79 -16.14 8.35
CA ALA A 138 1.25 -17.38 9.00
C ALA A 138 1.07 -18.64 8.14
N SER A 139 0.17 -18.62 7.15
CA SER A 139 0.03 -19.69 6.16
C SER A 139 -0.74 -19.22 4.92
N PRO A 140 -0.68 -19.95 3.79
CA PRO A 140 -1.49 -19.67 2.61
C PRO A 140 -3.01 -19.68 2.88
N ARG A 141 -3.46 -20.43 3.89
CA ARG A 141 -4.88 -20.48 4.29
C ARG A 141 -5.39 -19.12 4.79
N VAL A 142 -4.51 -18.35 5.44
CA VAL A 142 -4.85 -17.00 5.92
C VAL A 142 -5.13 -16.08 4.73
N LEU A 143 -4.32 -16.16 3.67
CA LEU A 143 -4.56 -15.41 2.44
C LEU A 143 -5.92 -15.81 1.83
N SER A 144 -6.20 -17.10 1.65
CA SER A 144 -7.49 -17.54 1.11
C SER A 144 -8.69 -17.07 1.95
N ALA A 145 -8.59 -17.15 3.28
CA ALA A 145 -9.63 -16.66 4.18
C ALA A 145 -9.81 -15.14 4.06
N LEU A 146 -8.71 -14.40 3.97
CA LEU A 146 -8.74 -12.94 3.81
C LEU A 146 -9.40 -12.54 2.50
N LEU A 147 -9.05 -13.20 1.39
CA LEU A 147 -9.65 -12.94 0.08
C LEU A 147 -11.16 -13.19 0.11
N ALA A 148 -11.61 -14.28 0.74
CA ALA A 148 -13.03 -14.58 0.90
C ALA A 148 -13.76 -13.55 1.78
N ALA A 149 -13.14 -13.14 2.89
CA ALA A 149 -13.70 -12.14 3.79
C ALA A 149 -13.75 -10.74 3.15
N LEU A 150 -12.85 -10.45 2.21
CA LEU A 150 -12.74 -9.15 1.56
C LEU A 150 -13.69 -8.98 0.37
N ALA A 151 -14.09 -10.07 -0.28
CA ALA A 151 -15.00 -10.07 -1.43
C ALA A 151 -16.30 -9.24 -1.24
N PRO A 152 -17.02 -9.29 -0.10
CA PRO A 152 -18.21 -8.45 0.11
C PRO A 152 -17.88 -7.00 0.49
N HIS A 153 -16.61 -6.65 0.70
CA HIS A 153 -16.19 -5.39 1.29
C HIS A 153 -15.35 -4.53 0.36
N ALA A 154 -15.01 -5.00 -0.84
CA ALA A 154 -14.27 -4.22 -1.82
C ALA A 154 -14.73 -4.52 -3.25
N THR A 155 -14.80 -3.48 -4.08
CA THR A 155 -15.16 -3.61 -5.50
C THR A 155 -14.02 -4.18 -6.35
N ARG A 156 -12.77 -3.94 -5.92
CA ARG A 156 -11.57 -4.43 -6.60
C ARG A 156 -10.49 -4.81 -5.60
N LEU A 157 -9.73 -5.85 -5.92
CA LEU A 157 -8.51 -6.21 -5.19
C LEU A 157 -7.27 -5.97 -6.07
N CYS A 158 -6.24 -5.36 -5.50
CA CYS A 158 -4.90 -5.26 -6.08
C CYS A 158 -3.90 -5.99 -5.18
N VAL A 159 -3.09 -6.87 -5.76
CA VAL A 159 -2.06 -7.63 -5.04
C VAL A 159 -0.71 -7.43 -5.73
N ALA A 160 0.33 -7.15 -4.95
CA ALA A 160 1.72 -7.17 -5.39
C ALA A 160 2.56 -7.83 -4.32
N GLU A 161 3.40 -8.74 -4.77
CA GLU A 161 4.38 -9.43 -3.96
C GLU A 161 5.66 -9.66 -4.79
N TRP A 162 6.76 -9.97 -4.11
CA TRP A 162 7.98 -10.41 -4.78
C TRP A 162 7.73 -11.69 -5.58
N SER A 163 8.19 -11.69 -6.85
CA SER A 163 8.23 -12.91 -7.65
C SER A 163 9.39 -13.80 -7.18
N LEU A 164 9.11 -15.10 -7.01
CA LEU A 164 10.13 -16.12 -6.75
C LEU A 164 10.82 -16.61 -8.04
N SER A 165 10.41 -16.09 -9.19
CA SER A 165 11.09 -16.33 -10.46
C SER A 165 12.23 -15.32 -10.62
N ALA A 166 13.45 -15.81 -10.82
CA ALA A 166 14.54 -14.97 -11.30
C ALA A 166 14.22 -14.56 -12.74
N ALA A 167 13.61 -13.40 -12.92
CA ALA A 167 13.43 -12.87 -14.25
C ALA A 167 14.81 -12.65 -14.90
N ARG A 168 14.99 -13.14 -16.13
CA ARG A 168 15.89 -12.51 -17.12
C ARG A 168 15.65 -10.99 -17.06
N PRO A 169 16.65 -10.11 -17.31
CA PRO A 169 16.77 -8.73 -16.77
C PRO A 169 15.68 -7.70 -17.14
N VAL A 170 14.41 -8.04 -16.96
CA VAL A 170 13.24 -7.18 -17.10
C VAL A 170 12.38 -7.41 -15.87
N TRP A 171 12.24 -6.36 -15.07
CA TRP A 171 11.45 -6.31 -13.86
C TRP A 171 9.98 -6.61 -14.17
N CYS A 172 9.42 -7.66 -13.56
CA CYS A 172 7.97 -7.86 -13.49
C CYS A 172 7.61 -8.38 -12.09
N ALA A 173 6.84 -7.59 -11.34
CA ALA A 173 5.97 -8.16 -10.32
C ALA A 173 4.92 -9.01 -11.04
N GLU A 174 4.58 -10.18 -10.52
CA GLU A 174 3.47 -10.96 -11.07
C GLU A 174 2.15 -10.34 -10.60
N PHE A 175 1.27 -10.04 -11.56
CA PHE A 175 -0.05 -9.47 -11.32
C PHE A 175 -1.09 -10.58 -11.43
N VAL A 176 -1.83 -10.82 -10.34
CA VAL A 176 -3.05 -11.64 -10.38
C VAL A 176 -4.23 -10.67 -10.35
N HIS A 177 -4.95 -10.54 -11.47
CA HIS A 177 -6.31 -10.02 -11.45
C HIS A 177 -7.21 -11.20 -11.03
N ALA A 178 -7.80 -11.10 -9.85
CA ALA A 178 -8.87 -11.98 -9.38
C ALA A 178 -10.21 -11.28 -9.56
#